data_AF-A0AAU9XTL1-F1
#
_entry.id   AF-A0AAU9XTL1-F1
#
_cell.length_a   1.000
_cell.length_b   1.000
_cell.length_c   1.000
_cell.angle_alpha   90.00
_cell.angle_beta   90.00
_cell.angle_gamma   90.00
#
_symmetry.space_group_name_H-M   'P 1'
#
loop_
_entity.id
_entity.type
_entity.pdbx_description
1 polymer ?
#
loop_
_entity_poly.entity_id
_entity_poly.type
_entity_poly.pdbx_seq_one_letter_code
_entity_poly.pdbx_strand_id
1 'polypeptide(L)'
;MERQEKLKREEMEMQERLEREERQERLEKKEKLAYQHEIEMMKLAIQTKFGVGSGSEKHSENFVVTKHIRLVPPFQEKDINKYFLHFEKIASNLKWPKEYWVMLLQSVLVEFARSKKQLFDRWCHSRKIGKSHDKLRQLILVEEFKRCIHSDVRTFINEQRAETLEDAARLSDEFSLSHKVNFMGKP
;
A
#
# COMPACT_ATOMS: atom_id res chain seq x y z
N MET A 1 -1.00 -6.25 -66.30
CA MET A 1 -2.05 -7.03 -65.62
C MET A 1 -1.61 -7.35 -64.20
N GLU A 2 -0.45 -7.98 -64.02
CA GLU A 2 0.13 -8.34 -62.70
C GLU A 2 0.26 -7.18 -61.69
N ARG A 3 0.62 -5.96 -62.15
CA ARG A 3 0.75 -4.80 -61.24
C ARG A 3 -0.60 -4.34 -60.66
N GLN A 4 -1.69 -4.50 -61.41
CA GLN A 4 -3.04 -4.15 -60.97
C GLN A 4 -3.61 -5.20 -60.01
N GLU A 5 -3.28 -6.47 -60.21
CA GLU A 5 -3.67 -7.55 -59.29
C GLU A 5 -2.90 -7.47 -57.97
N LYS A 6 -1.62 -7.11 -58.02
CA LYS A 6 -0.81 -6.89 -56.81
C LYS A 6 -1.36 -5.74 -55.97
N LEU A 7 -1.73 -4.61 -56.61
CA LEU A 7 -2.34 -3.47 -55.92
C LEU A 7 -3.68 -3.84 -55.27
N LYS A 8 -4.56 -4.55 -56.00
CA LYS A 8 -5.84 -5.03 -55.44
C LYS A 8 -5.66 -6.00 -54.27
N ARG A 9 -4.62 -6.84 -54.32
CA ARG A 9 -4.29 -7.77 -53.24
C ARG A 9 -3.77 -7.02 -52.00
N GLU A 10 -2.91 -6.04 -52.19
CA GLU A 10 -2.39 -5.18 -51.11
C GLU A 10 -3.49 -4.33 -50.47
N GLU A 11 -4.42 -3.78 -51.27
CA GLU A 11 -5.60 -3.06 -50.79
C GLU A 11 -6.53 -3.96 -49.98
N MET A 12 -6.80 -5.18 -50.45
CA MET A 12 -7.61 -6.16 -49.72
C MET A 12 -6.97 -6.55 -48.38
N GLU A 13 -5.65 -6.80 -48.36
CA GLU A 13 -4.93 -7.10 -47.12
C GLU A 13 -4.91 -5.92 -46.14
N MET A 14 -4.81 -4.68 -46.64
CA MET A 14 -4.87 -3.47 -45.81
C MET A 14 -6.27 -3.28 -45.22
N GLN A 15 -7.31 -3.49 -46.03
CA GLN A 15 -8.69 -3.44 -45.60
C GLN A 15 -8.99 -4.49 -44.52
N GLU A 16 -8.55 -5.73 -44.70
CA GLU A 16 -8.73 -6.77 -43.69
C GLU A 16 -7.95 -6.49 -42.39
N ARG A 17 -6.78 -5.85 -42.47
CA ARG A 17 -6.02 -5.43 -41.27
C ARG A 17 -6.77 -4.37 -40.48
N LEU A 18 -7.31 -3.36 -41.17
CA LEU A 18 -8.13 -2.30 -40.56
C LEU A 18 -9.39 -2.89 -39.91
N GLU A 19 -10.07 -3.82 -40.58
CA GLU A 19 -11.27 -4.46 -40.02
C GLU A 19 -10.99 -5.33 -38.78
N ARG A 20 -9.83 -6.01 -38.75
CA ARG A 20 -9.37 -6.76 -37.57
C ARG A 20 -9.04 -5.83 -36.42
N GLU A 21 -8.37 -4.71 -36.70
CA GLU A 21 -8.01 -3.70 -35.70
C GLU A 21 -9.26 -3.06 -35.10
N GLU A 22 -10.22 -2.61 -35.92
CA GLU A 22 -11.48 -2.06 -35.41
C GLU A 22 -12.28 -3.10 -34.60
N ARG A 23 -12.27 -4.38 -35.01
CA ARG A 23 -12.92 -5.44 -34.26
C ARG A 23 -12.27 -5.63 -32.89
N GLN A 24 -10.95 -5.56 -32.84
CA GLN A 24 -10.18 -5.65 -31.61
C GLN A 24 -10.50 -4.48 -30.68
N GLU A 25 -10.51 -3.24 -31.20
CA GLU A 25 -10.88 -2.06 -30.41
C GLU A 25 -12.32 -2.14 -29.88
N ARG A 26 -13.26 -2.65 -30.69
CA ARG A 26 -14.66 -2.86 -30.25
C ARG A 26 -14.74 -3.89 -29.12
N LEU A 27 -13.95 -4.96 -29.18
CA LEU A 27 -13.88 -5.96 -28.12
C LEU A 27 -13.30 -5.39 -26.83
N GLU A 28 -12.18 -4.68 -26.92
CA GLU A 28 -11.53 -4.05 -25.76
C GLU A 28 -12.43 -2.99 -25.11
N LYS A 29 -13.15 -2.20 -25.91
CA LYS A 29 -14.12 -1.22 -25.41
C LYS A 29 -15.27 -1.92 -24.68
N LYS A 30 -15.77 -3.04 -25.22
CA LYS A 30 -16.83 -3.83 -24.60
C LYS A 30 -16.37 -4.48 -23.29
N GLU A 31 -15.14 -4.98 -23.25
CA GLU A 31 -14.52 -5.55 -22.05
C GLU A 31 -14.33 -4.51 -20.96
N LYS A 32 -13.79 -3.33 -21.30
CA LYS A 32 -13.67 -2.20 -20.36
C LYS A 32 -15.03 -1.79 -19.79
N LEU A 33 -16.07 -1.74 -20.63
CA LEU A 33 -17.42 -1.41 -20.19
C LEU A 33 -17.99 -2.50 -19.28
N ALA A 34 -17.78 -3.78 -19.59
CA ALA A 34 -18.20 -4.89 -18.75
C ALA A 34 -17.52 -4.86 -17.38
N TYR A 35 -16.21 -4.61 -17.35
CA TYR A 35 -15.44 -4.45 -16.10
C TYR A 35 -15.92 -3.25 -15.27
N GLN A 36 -16.23 -2.13 -15.92
CA GLN A 36 -16.82 -0.97 -15.24
C GLN A 36 -18.20 -1.30 -14.64
N HIS A 37 -19.07 -1.97 -15.40
CA HIS A 37 -20.38 -2.39 -14.94
C HIS A 37 -20.28 -3.41 -13.80
N GLU A 38 -19.30 -4.32 -13.84
CA GLU A 38 -19.04 -5.29 -12.76
C GLU A 38 -18.62 -4.58 -11.46
N ILE A 39 -17.69 -3.62 -11.54
CA ILE A 39 -17.30 -2.79 -10.39
C ILE A 39 -18.50 -2.00 -9.84
N GLU A 40 -19.32 -1.44 -10.72
CA GLU A 40 -20.50 -0.66 -10.35
C GLU A 40 -21.54 -1.53 -9.64
N MET A 41 -21.83 -2.73 -10.17
CA MET A 41 -22.66 -3.73 -9.52
C MET A 41 -22.12 -4.15 -8.16
N MET A 42 -20.80 -4.33 -8.03
CA MET A 42 -20.17 -4.67 -6.75
C MET A 42 -20.28 -3.51 -5.74
N LYS A 43 -20.12 -2.25 -6.18
CA LYS A 43 -20.33 -1.05 -5.35
C LYS A 43 -21.78 -0.92 -4.88
N LEU A 44 -22.74 -1.09 -5.80
CA LEU A 44 -24.17 -1.08 -5.49
C LEU A 44 -24.54 -2.22 -4.53
N ALA A 45 -24.02 -3.44 -4.75
CA ALA A 45 -24.25 -4.57 -3.86
C ALA A 45 -23.68 -4.32 -2.45
N ILE A 46 -22.50 -3.71 -2.33
CA ILE A 46 -21.94 -3.28 -1.05
C ILE A 46 -22.83 -2.18 -0.45
N GLN A 47 -23.26 -1.19 -1.22
CA GLN A 47 -24.17 -0.15 -0.74
C GLN A 47 -25.52 -0.70 -0.28
N THR A 48 -26.06 -1.75 -0.90
CA THR A 48 -27.30 -2.39 -0.44
C THR A 48 -27.06 -3.25 0.80
N LYS A 49 -25.89 -3.90 0.91
CA LYS A 49 -25.51 -4.66 2.11
C LYS A 49 -25.21 -3.76 3.33
N PHE A 50 -24.77 -2.52 3.09
CA PHE A 50 -24.44 -1.53 4.12
C PHE A 50 -25.43 -0.35 4.17
N GLY A 51 -26.46 -0.35 3.33
CA GLY A 51 -27.45 0.71 3.18
C GLY A 51 -28.68 0.39 4.01
N VAL A 52 -28.72 1.00 5.19
CA VAL A 52 -29.90 1.43 5.96
C VAL A 52 -31.21 0.73 5.55
N GLY A 53 -31.30 -0.57 5.86
CA GLY A 53 -32.58 -1.25 6.00
C GLY A 53 -33.13 -0.92 7.38
N SER A 54 -34.05 0.04 7.45
CA SER A 54 -35.01 0.13 8.56
C SER A 54 -35.82 -1.15 8.60
N GLY A 55 -35.36 -2.10 9.41
CA GLY A 55 -35.98 -3.39 9.68
C GLY A 55 -35.71 -3.79 11.12
N SER A 56 -36.35 -3.06 12.04
CA SER A 56 -36.55 -3.37 13.46
C SER A 56 -35.39 -3.99 14.23
N GLU A 57 -34.44 -3.15 14.67
CA GLU A 57 -33.94 -3.24 16.04
C GLU A 57 -34.04 -1.85 16.65
N LYS A 58 -34.38 -1.78 17.92
CA LYS A 58 -34.40 -0.54 18.71
C LYS A 58 -32.97 0.01 18.82
N HIS A 59 -32.43 0.57 17.73
CA HIS A 59 -31.09 1.11 17.74
C HIS A 59 -31.10 2.38 18.58
N SER A 60 -30.37 2.30 19.70
CA SER A 60 -30.02 3.38 20.60
C SER A 60 -29.87 4.71 19.85
N GLU A 61 -30.87 5.58 19.95
CA GLU A 61 -30.91 6.93 19.37
C GLU A 61 -29.74 7.84 19.82
N ASN A 62 -28.79 7.33 20.61
CA ASN A 62 -27.74 8.11 21.26
C ASN A 62 -26.29 7.67 20.95
N PHE A 63 -26.03 6.64 20.13
CA PHE A 63 -24.64 6.25 19.82
C PHE A 63 -24.07 7.02 18.62
N VAL A 64 -23.44 8.16 18.90
CA VAL A 64 -22.72 8.94 17.87
C VAL A 64 -21.31 8.40 17.70
N VAL A 65 -21.05 7.68 16.59
CA VAL A 65 -19.76 7.03 16.33
C VAL A 65 -18.60 8.02 16.33
N THR A 66 -18.77 9.21 15.74
CA THR A 66 -17.72 10.24 15.65
C THR A 66 -17.19 10.67 17.02
N LYS A 67 -18.02 10.64 18.07
CA LYS A 67 -17.60 10.97 19.44
C LYS A 67 -16.68 9.89 20.02
N HIS A 68 -16.88 8.64 19.62
CA HIS A 68 -16.16 7.48 20.14
C HIS A 68 -14.88 7.17 19.38
N ILE A 69 -14.71 7.65 18.15
CA ILE A 69 -13.46 7.51 17.38
C ILE A 69 -12.23 7.96 18.19
N ARG A 70 -12.35 9.07 18.93
CA ARG A 70 -11.24 9.59 19.77
C ARG A 70 -10.88 8.70 20.95
N LEU A 71 -11.76 7.79 21.34
CA LEU A 71 -11.58 6.84 22.44
C LEU A 71 -11.05 5.49 21.94
N VAL A 72 -11.02 5.27 20.62
CA VAL A 72 -10.42 4.06 20.05
C VAL A 72 -8.90 4.15 20.25
N PRO A 73 -8.27 3.13 20.84
CA PRO A 73 -6.82 3.11 20.98
C PRO A 73 -6.11 3.29 19.63
N PRO A 74 -4.96 3.96 19.60
CA PRO A 74 -4.16 4.05 18.37
C PRO A 74 -3.68 2.66 17.96
N PHE A 75 -3.78 2.36 16.66
CA PHE A 75 -3.39 1.06 16.12
C PHE A 75 -1.91 0.73 16.41
N GLN A 76 -1.66 -0.50 16.88
CA GLN A 76 -0.32 -0.99 17.20
C GLN A 76 0.07 -2.12 16.26
N GLU A 77 0.95 -1.82 15.29
CA GLU A 77 1.40 -2.77 14.27
C GLU A 77 2.28 -3.90 14.83
N LYS A 78 3.05 -3.64 15.90
CA LYS A 78 4.02 -4.61 16.46
C LYS A 78 3.37 -5.83 17.11
N ASP A 79 2.15 -5.68 17.64
CA ASP A 79 1.43 -6.74 18.34
C ASP A 79 -0.08 -6.55 18.12
N ILE A 80 -0.53 -7.04 16.96
CA ILE A 80 -1.90 -6.90 16.49
C ILE A 80 -2.88 -7.63 17.43
N ASN A 81 -2.49 -8.80 17.93
CA ASN A 81 -3.35 -9.60 18.81
C ASN A 81 -3.63 -8.87 20.12
N LYS A 82 -2.59 -8.30 20.75
CA LYS A 82 -2.74 -7.49 21.94
C LYS A 82 -3.57 -6.23 21.71
N TYR A 83 -3.42 -5.60 20.53
CA TYR A 83 -4.24 -4.45 20.15
C TYR A 83 -5.74 -4.80 20.11
N PHE A 84 -6.12 -5.90 19.45
CA PHE A 84 -7.53 -6.30 19.39
C PHE A 84 -8.10 -6.64 20.77
N LEU A 85 -7.34 -7.37 21.59
CA LEU A 85 -7.76 -7.67 22.97
C LEU A 85 -7.98 -6.38 23.80
N HIS A 86 -7.13 -5.36 23.59
CA HIS A 86 -7.28 -4.07 24.24
C HIS A 86 -8.51 -3.30 23.75
N PHE A 87 -8.73 -3.28 22.44
CA PHE A 87 -9.91 -2.68 21.82
C PHE A 87 -11.20 -3.33 22.35
N GLU A 88 -11.29 -4.66 22.34
CA GLU A 88 -12.47 -5.40 22.80
C GLU A 88 -12.77 -5.13 24.27
N LYS A 89 -11.74 -5.06 25.11
CA LYS A 89 -11.89 -4.72 26.53
C LYS A 89 -12.47 -3.32 26.71
N ILE A 90 -11.96 -2.32 25.97
CA ILE A 90 -12.48 -0.95 26.02
C ILE A 90 -13.92 -0.90 25.50
N ALA A 91 -14.18 -1.50 24.34
CA ALA A 91 -15.50 -1.52 23.71
C ALA A 91 -16.54 -2.19 24.60
N SER A 92 -16.18 -3.30 25.25
CA SER A 92 -17.06 -4.01 26.19
C SER A 92 -17.32 -3.20 27.45
N ASN A 93 -16.28 -2.57 28.03
CA ASN A 93 -16.41 -1.73 29.23
C ASN A 93 -17.27 -0.48 28.97
N LEU A 94 -17.12 0.16 27.81
CA LEU A 94 -17.90 1.33 27.39
C LEU A 94 -19.23 0.95 26.73
N LYS A 95 -19.55 -0.34 26.67
CA LYS A 95 -20.79 -0.89 26.11
C LYS A 95 -21.07 -0.40 24.67
N TRP A 96 -20.02 -0.33 23.85
CA TRP A 96 -20.16 0.03 22.44
C TRP A 96 -20.98 -1.03 21.69
N PRO A 97 -22.01 -0.64 20.92
CA PRO A 97 -22.79 -1.59 20.13
C PRO A 97 -21.91 -2.30 19.10
N LYS A 98 -22.05 -3.62 18.99
CA LYS A 98 -21.18 -4.45 18.15
C LYS A 98 -21.29 -4.10 16.67
N GLU A 99 -22.44 -3.61 16.21
CA GLU A 99 -22.63 -3.14 14.84
C GLU A 99 -21.67 -2.02 14.42
N TYR A 100 -21.13 -1.24 15.39
CA TYR A 100 -20.20 -0.14 15.11
C TYR A 100 -18.72 -0.49 15.31
N TRP A 101 -18.39 -1.67 15.83
CA TRP A 101 -17.00 -2.03 16.13
C TRP A 101 -16.11 -2.00 14.88
N VAL A 102 -16.61 -2.52 13.76
CA VAL A 102 -15.89 -2.51 12.47
C VAL A 102 -15.63 -1.08 12.01
N MET A 103 -16.60 -0.18 12.13
CA MET A 103 -16.44 1.22 11.72
C MET A 103 -15.43 1.97 12.59
N LEU A 104 -15.41 1.70 13.90
CA LEU A 104 -14.43 2.25 14.83
C LEU A 104 -13.01 1.74 14.51
N LEU A 105 -12.85 0.44 14.27
CA LEU A 105 -11.57 -0.15 13.85
C LEU A 105 -11.10 0.41 12.49
N GLN A 106 -12.00 0.53 11.53
CA GLN A 106 -11.70 1.11 10.22
C GLN A 106 -11.14 2.53 10.36
N SER A 107 -11.72 3.34 11.25
CA SER A 107 -11.29 4.74 11.42
C SER A 107 -9.80 4.86 11.83
N VAL A 108 -9.33 4.01 12.74
CA VAL A 108 -7.92 4.04 13.18
C VAL A 108 -6.97 3.38 12.21
N LEU A 109 -7.42 2.38 11.43
CA LEU A 109 -6.62 1.79 10.36
C LEU A 109 -6.41 2.75 9.18
N VAL A 110 -7.44 3.54 8.83
CA VAL A 110 -7.33 4.60 7.82
C VAL A 110 -6.32 5.66 8.26
N GLU A 111 -6.38 6.09 9.53
CA GLU A 111 -5.44 7.09 10.05
C GLU A 111 -4.00 6.52 10.17
N PHE A 112 -3.86 5.24 10.49
CA PHE A 112 -2.58 4.54 10.43
C PHE A 112 -1.99 4.54 9.00
N ALA A 113 -2.79 4.21 7.99
CA ALA A 113 -2.34 4.25 6.59
C ALA A 113 -1.92 5.66 6.15
N ARG A 114 -2.70 6.69 6.52
CA ARG A 114 -2.33 8.10 6.29
C ARG A 114 -1.00 8.45 6.97
N SER A 115 -0.83 8.04 8.23
CA SER A 115 0.41 8.27 8.98
C SER A 115 1.62 7.61 8.32
N LYS A 116 1.48 6.36 7.85
CA LYS A 116 2.53 5.66 7.10
C LYS A 116 2.93 6.39 5.83
N LYS A 117 1.95 6.85 5.05
CA LYS A 117 2.19 7.66 3.84
C LYS A 117 2.95 8.94 4.17
N GLN A 118 2.48 9.70 5.16
CA GLN A 118 3.12 10.96 5.55
C GLN A 118 4.57 10.77 6.03
N LEU A 119 4.83 9.70 6.80
CA LEU A 119 6.18 9.37 7.25
C LEU A 119 7.10 9.04 6.07
N PHE A 120 6.62 8.22 5.13
CA PHE A 120 7.35 7.89 3.92
C PHE A 120 7.65 9.13 3.07
N ASP A 121 6.64 9.98 2.86
CA ASP A 121 6.79 11.23 2.12
C ASP A 121 7.84 12.11 2.81
N ARG A 122 7.72 12.37 4.12
CA ARG A 122 8.69 13.16 4.89
C ARG A 122 10.12 12.60 4.80
N TRP A 123 10.25 11.27 4.84
CA TRP A 123 11.53 10.61 4.72
C TRP A 123 12.16 10.82 3.33
N CYS A 124 11.37 10.68 2.26
CA CYS A 124 11.82 10.96 0.90
C CYS A 124 12.23 12.43 0.69
N HIS A 125 11.49 13.37 1.28
CA HIS A 125 11.82 14.80 1.25
C HIS A 125 13.15 15.07 1.98
N SER A 126 13.34 14.51 3.18
CA SER A 126 14.56 14.67 3.98
C SER A 126 15.80 14.15 3.23
N ARG A 127 15.66 13.02 2.52
CA ARG A 127 16.71 12.40 1.70
C ARG A 127 16.87 13.02 0.31
N LYS A 128 16.12 14.08 -0.03
CA LYS A 128 16.19 14.79 -1.33
C LYS A 128 16.09 13.86 -2.54
N ILE A 129 15.23 12.85 -2.46
CA ILE A 129 15.07 11.83 -3.51
C ILE A 129 14.43 12.40 -4.78
N GLY A 130 13.52 13.36 -4.62
CA GLY A 130 12.74 13.91 -5.73
C GLY A 130 11.86 12.83 -6.38
N LYS A 131 11.84 12.78 -7.71
CA LYS A 131 11.11 11.77 -8.49
C LYS A 131 12.02 10.64 -9.02
N SER A 132 13.24 10.51 -8.49
CA SER A 132 14.18 9.49 -8.94
C SER A 132 13.85 8.13 -8.32
N HIS A 133 13.36 7.22 -9.15
CA HIS A 133 13.12 5.83 -8.75
C HIS A 133 14.43 5.14 -8.31
N ASP A 134 15.55 5.48 -8.93
CA ASP A 134 16.86 4.92 -8.61
C ASP A 134 17.31 5.29 -7.19
N LYS A 135 17.21 6.56 -6.83
CA LYS A 135 17.52 7.05 -5.48
C LYS A 135 16.58 6.44 -4.44
N LEU A 136 15.31 6.26 -4.77
CA LEU A 136 14.36 5.58 -3.88
C LEU A 136 14.74 4.12 -3.68
N ARG A 137 15.08 3.40 -4.76
CA ARG A 137 15.55 2.02 -4.69
C ARG A 137 16.76 1.91 -3.77
N GLN A 138 17.77 2.75 -3.97
CA GLN A 138 18.97 2.76 -3.14
C GLN A 138 18.67 3.07 -1.68
N LEU A 139 17.81 4.06 -1.40
CA LEU A 139 17.38 4.37 -0.04
C LEU A 139 16.78 3.15 0.68
N ILE A 140 15.85 2.46 0.01
CA ILE A 140 15.16 1.29 0.59
C ILE A 140 16.14 0.15 0.83
N LEU A 141 17.02 -0.14 -0.14
CA LEU A 141 18.04 -1.18 -0.02
C LEU A 141 19.02 -0.91 1.12
N VAL A 142 19.50 0.33 1.27
CA VAL A 142 20.42 0.72 2.35
C VAL A 142 19.78 0.56 3.72
N GLU A 143 18.51 0.96 3.90
CA GLU A 143 17.83 0.78 5.19
C GLU A 143 17.54 -0.69 5.51
N GLU A 144 17.23 -1.52 4.51
CA GLU A 144 17.05 -2.95 4.72
C GLU A 144 18.38 -3.63 5.08
N PHE A 145 19.46 -3.30 4.38
CA PHE A 145 20.81 -3.77 4.70
C PHE A 145 21.20 -3.43 6.14
N LYS A 146 20.94 -2.18 6.59
CA LYS A 146 21.17 -1.75 7.98
C LYS A 146 20.43 -2.61 9.00
N ARG A 147 19.23 -3.12 8.69
CA ARG A 147 18.46 -3.96 9.61
C ARG A 147 19.08 -5.33 9.83
N CYS A 148 19.83 -5.83 8.84
CA CYS A 148 20.45 -7.15 8.87
C CYS A 148 21.84 -7.20 9.53
N ILE A 149 22.43 -6.04 9.85
CA ILE A 149 23.78 -5.95 10.43
C ILE A 149 23.77 -5.53 11.91
N HIS A 150 24.87 -5.79 12.60
CA HIS A 150 25.09 -5.43 14.00
C HIS A 150 24.95 -3.92 14.24
N SER A 151 24.49 -3.53 15.45
CA SER A 151 24.19 -2.13 15.81
C SER A 151 25.38 -1.19 15.60
N ASP A 152 26.60 -1.67 15.86
CA ASP A 152 27.80 -0.84 15.78
C ASP A 152 28.15 -0.51 14.33
N VAL A 153 28.10 -1.52 13.45
CA VAL A 153 28.30 -1.35 12.01
C VAL A 153 27.21 -0.43 11.43
N ARG A 154 25.95 -0.63 11.85
CA ARG A 154 24.83 0.23 11.46
C ARG A 154 25.07 1.70 11.86
N THR A 155 25.58 1.93 13.06
CA THR A 155 25.87 3.28 13.57
C THR A 155 26.95 3.94 12.73
N PHE A 156 28.04 3.23 12.45
CA PHE A 156 29.11 3.69 11.58
C PHE A 156 28.61 4.07 10.17
N ILE A 157 27.82 3.20 9.52
CA ILE A 157 27.26 3.49 8.18
C ILE A 157 26.36 4.74 8.19
N ASN A 158 25.62 4.96 9.27
CA ASN A 158 24.77 6.15 9.40
C ASN A 158 25.59 7.44 9.51
N GLU A 159 26.69 7.41 10.26
CA GLU A 159 27.63 8.53 10.41
C GLU A 159 28.30 8.87 9.07
N GLN A 160 28.70 7.84 8.32
CA GLN A 160 29.32 7.99 7.00
C GLN A 160 28.30 8.32 5.88
N ARG A 161 27.01 8.36 6.18
CA ARG A 161 25.91 8.76 5.27
C ARG A 161 25.89 8.01 3.93
N ALA A 162 26.04 6.68 3.97
CA ALA A 162 25.95 5.86 2.76
C ALA A 162 24.65 6.15 1.97
N GLU A 163 24.80 6.46 0.67
CA GLU A 163 23.69 6.76 -0.24
C GLU A 163 23.30 5.56 -1.13
N THR A 164 24.23 4.63 -1.33
CA THR A 164 24.05 3.42 -2.15
C THR A 164 24.27 2.15 -1.35
N LEU A 165 23.66 1.05 -1.80
CA LEU A 165 23.87 -0.27 -1.19
C LEU A 165 25.34 -0.69 -1.30
N GLU A 166 25.97 -0.42 -2.43
CA GLU A 166 27.38 -0.70 -2.68
C GLU A 166 28.28 0.05 -1.69
N ASP A 167 28.00 1.33 -1.42
CA ASP A 167 28.72 2.11 -0.42
C ASP A 167 28.51 1.56 1.00
N ALA A 168 27.27 1.17 1.35
CA ALA A 168 26.98 0.57 2.65
C ALA A 168 27.72 -0.75 2.87
N ALA A 169 27.82 -1.59 1.84
CA ALA A 169 28.58 -2.84 1.88
C ALA A 169 30.08 -2.56 2.07
N ARG A 170 30.66 -1.67 1.26
CA ARG A 170 32.07 -1.27 1.35
C ARG A 170 32.43 -0.72 2.74
N LEU A 171 31.58 0.14 3.30
CA LEU A 171 31.77 0.70 4.65
C LEU A 171 31.68 -0.36 5.76
N SER A 172 30.90 -1.42 5.54
CA SER A 172 30.81 -2.54 6.50
C SER A 172 32.10 -3.35 6.53
N ASP A 173 32.70 -3.59 5.36
CA ASP A 173 34.00 -4.25 5.24
C ASP A 173 35.09 -3.39 5.88
N GLU A 174 35.11 -2.09 5.59
CA GLU A 174 36.06 -1.14 6.17
C GLU A 174 35.95 -1.07 7.70
N PHE A 175 34.74 -1.12 8.24
CA PHE A 175 34.52 -1.17 9.69
C PHE A 175 35.15 -2.43 10.31
N SER A 176 34.98 -3.58 9.66
CA SER A 176 35.54 -4.86 10.12
C SER A 176 37.08 -4.87 10.14
N LEU A 177 37.71 -4.10 9.24
CA LEU A 177 39.17 -3.97 9.15
C LEU A 177 39.76 -2.98 10.15
N SER A 178 39.01 -1.92 10.51
CA SER A 178 39.50 -0.80 11.32
C SER A 178 39.08 -0.86 12.78
N HIS A 179 37.99 -1.56 13.11
CA HIS A 179 37.45 -1.66 14.45
C HIS A 179 37.58 -3.10 14.97
N LYS A 180 38.05 -3.26 16.21
CA LYS A 180 37.98 -4.56 16.90
C LYS A 180 36.53 -4.86 17.22
N VAL A 181 35.85 -5.56 16.34
CA VAL A 181 34.45 -5.97 16.56
C VAL A 181 34.43 -7.11 17.59
N ASN A 182 34.08 -6.79 18.85
CA ASN A 182 33.75 -7.82 19.83
C ASN A 182 32.35 -8.35 19.49
N PHE A 183 32.27 -9.41 18.69
CA PHE A 183 31.01 -10.11 18.35
C PHE A 183 30.35 -10.85 19.54
N MET A 184 30.61 -10.42 20.78
CA MET A 184 30.10 -11.03 22.00
C MET A 184 29.08 -10.08 22.66
N GLY A 185 27.87 -10.07 22.10
CA GLY A 185 26.64 -9.58 22.72
C GLY A 185 25.52 -10.56 22.38
N LYS A 186 25.10 -11.33 23.37
CA LYS A 186 24.30 -12.58 23.31
C LYS A 186 22.84 -12.43 22.79
N PRO A 187 22.15 -13.56 22.49
CA PRO A 187 20.97 -13.67 21.60
C PRO A 187 19.69 -13.04 22.14
#